data_AF-A0AAW7YWB7-F1
#
_entry.id   AF-A0AAW7YWB7-F1
#
_cell.length_a   1.000
_cell.length_b   1.000
_cell.length_c   1.000
_cell.angle_alpha   90.00
_cell.angle_beta   90.00
_cell.angle_gamma   90.00
#
_symmetry.space_group_name_H-M   'P 1'
#
loop_
_entity.id
_entity.type
_entity.pdbx_description
1 polymer ?
#
loop_
_entity_poly.entity_id
_entity_poly.type
_entity_poly.pdbx_seq_one_letter_code
_entity_poly.pdbx_strand_id
1 'polypeptide(L)'
;EMSHIQTLLPSKRQTLLFSATFSKQIKSLGKGMLNNPQLIEVANEQSKLESIKQTLHPVDKARKSELLIHLIRKNKWRQILVFSRTKV
;
A
#
# COMPACT_ATOMS: atom_id res chain seq x y z
N GLU A 1 15.29 -3.25 12.92
CA GLU A 1 14.51 -4.48 12.69
C GLU A 1 14.96 -5.27 11.47
N MET A 2 14.94 -4.70 10.26
CA MET A 2 15.42 -5.42 9.05
C MET A 2 16.87 -5.93 9.13
N SER A 3 17.76 -5.22 9.82
CA SER A 3 19.15 -5.67 10.05
C SER A 3 19.23 -6.94 10.89
N HIS A 4 18.35 -7.11 11.87
CA HIS A 4 18.32 -8.30 12.72
C HIS A 4 17.88 -9.53 11.92
N ILE A 5 16.80 -9.41 11.14
CA ILE A 5 16.34 -10.50 10.27
C ILE A 5 17.45 -10.90 9.28
N GLN A 6 18.21 -9.94 8.73
CA GLN A 6 19.33 -10.25 7.82
C GLN A 6 20.42 -11.10 8.46
N THR A 7 20.70 -10.93 9.75
CA THR A 7 21.70 -11.77 10.46
C THR A 7 21.25 -13.21 10.65
N LEU A 8 19.93 -13.47 10.60
CA LEU A 8 19.35 -14.80 10.71
C LEU A 8 19.24 -15.51 9.35
N LEU A 9 19.45 -14.79 8.24
CA LEU A 9 19.35 -15.33 6.90
C LEU A 9 20.71 -15.88 6.42
N PRO A 10 20.71 -16.89 5.52
CA PRO A 10 21.92 -17.35 4.88
C PRO A 10 22.70 -16.20 4.22
N SER A 11 24.03 -16.28 4.34
CA SER A 11 24.96 -15.30 3.75
C SER A 11 24.85 -15.26 2.22
N LYS A 12 24.68 -16.42 1.58
CA LYS A 12 24.42 -16.55 0.14
C LYS A 12 22.92 -16.71 -0.10
N ARG A 13 22.29 -15.67 -0.65
CA ARG A 13 20.87 -15.66 -1.01
C ARG A 13 20.60 -14.74 -2.19
N GLN A 14 19.51 -15.00 -2.91
CA GLN A 14 18.93 -14.04 -3.83
C GLN A 14 17.93 -13.17 -3.06
N THR A 15 17.92 -11.86 -3.31
CA THR A 15 16.95 -10.94 -2.70
C THR A 15 16.31 -10.13 -3.81
N LEU A 16 14.98 -10.06 -3.79
CA LEU A 16 14.18 -9.26 -4.72
C LEU A 16 13.49 -8.17 -3.93
N LEU A 17 13.53 -6.94 -4.44
CA LEU A 17 12.86 -5.79 -3.84
C LEU A 17 11.83 -5.25 -4.82
N PHE A 18 10.58 -5.18 -4.38
CA PHE A 18 9.47 -4.61 -5.15
C PHE A 18 9.00 -3.33 -4.48
N SER A 19 8.87 -2.27 -5.27
CA SER A 19 8.32 -0.99 -4.78
C SER A 19 7.54 -0.30 -5.88
N ALA A 20 6.37 0.24 -5.53
CA ALA A 20 5.59 1.09 -6.41
C ALA A 20 6.21 2.50 -6.57
N THR A 21 7.11 2.91 -5.65
CA THR A 21 7.78 4.21 -5.71
C THR A 21 9.27 4.09 -5.43
N PHE A 22 10.09 4.82 -6.18
CA PHE A 22 11.54 4.78 -6.06
C PHE A 22 12.10 5.97 -5.26
N SER A 23 11.64 6.09 -4.01
CA SER A 23 12.12 7.14 -3.11
C SER A 23 13.60 6.94 -2.73
N LYS A 24 14.27 8.01 -2.29
CA LYS A 24 15.66 7.94 -1.82
C LYS A 24 15.85 6.91 -0.69
N GLN A 25 14.86 6.78 0.20
CA GLN A 25 14.88 5.81 1.29
C GLN A 25 14.89 4.36 0.78
N ILE A 26 14.06 4.06 -0.24
CA ILE A 26 14.02 2.72 -0.87
C ILE A 26 15.34 2.40 -1.58
N LYS A 27 15.94 3.37 -2.28
CA LYS A 27 17.28 3.19 -2.91
C LYS A 27 18.35 2.88 -1.86
N SER A 28 18.32 3.59 -0.73
CA SER A 28 19.24 3.35 0.39
C SER A 28 19.06 1.96 0.99
N LEU A 29 17.81 1.51 1.15
CA LEU A 29 17.49 0.18 1.66
C LEU A 29 17.99 -0.92 0.70
N GLY A 30 17.77 -0.75 -0.60
CA GLY A 30 18.23 -1.67 -1.63
C GLY A 30 19.75 -1.88 -1.61
N LYS A 31 20.54 -0.80 -1.44
CA LYS A 31 22.01 -0.90 -1.37
C LYS A 31 22.51 -1.77 -0.21
N GLY A 32 21.81 -1.77 0.92
CA GLY A 32 22.21 -2.57 2.08
C GLY A 32 21.73 -4.02 2.03
N MET A 33 20.72 -4.33 1.23
CA MET A 33 20.06 -5.65 1.23
C MET A 33 20.33 -6.48 -0.04
N LEU A 34 20.65 -5.83 -1.15
CA LEU A 34 20.79 -6.45 -2.46
C LEU A 34 22.27 -6.58 -2.84
N ASN A 35 22.63 -7.68 -3.48
CA ASN A 35 23.96 -7.90 -4.05
C ASN A 35 23.89 -7.77 -5.58
N ASN A 36 24.53 -6.74 -6.14
CA ASN A 36 24.54 -6.42 -7.57
C ASN A 36 23.15 -6.54 -8.27
N PRO A 37 22.11 -5.82 -7.79
CA PRO A 37 20.75 -6.01 -8.29
C PRO A 37 20.59 -5.51 -9.73
N GLN A 38 19.76 -6.23 -10.50
CA GLN A 38 19.20 -5.72 -11.74
C GLN A 38 18.01 -4.82 -11.41
N LEU A 39 17.99 -3.62 -11.99
CA LEU A 39 16.93 -2.64 -11.79
C LEU A 39 15.95 -2.70 -12.97
N ILE A 40 14.69 -3.00 -12.68
CA ILE A 40 13.61 -3.02 -13.66
C ILE A 40 12.62 -1.93 -13.26
N GLU A 41 12.58 -0.86 -14.05
CA GLU A 41 11.63 0.25 -13.87
C GLU A 41 10.61 0.20 -15.01
N VAL A 42 9.33 0.13 -14.65
CA VAL A 42 8.23 0.30 -15.59
C VAL A 42 7.78 1.75 -15.47
N ALA A 43 7.71 2.45 -16.61
CA ALA A 43 7.15 3.80 -16.65
C ALA A 43 5.74 3.72 -16.08
N ASN A 44 5.50 4.46 -15.00
CA ASN A 44 4.19 4.53 -14.39
C ASN A 44 3.35 5.37 -15.37
N GLU A 45 2.47 4.73 -16.14
CA GLU A 45 1.41 5.50 -16.76
C GLU A 45 0.59 6.08 -15.61
N GLN A 46 0.82 7.36 -15.28
CA GLN A 46 -0.14 8.14 -14.52
C GLN A 46 -1.42 8.27 -15.35
N SER A 47 -2.14 7.17 -15.54
CA SER A 47 -3.57 7.21 -15.66
C SER A 47 -4.08 7.63 -14.29
N LYS A 48 -4.11 8.94 -14.05
CA LYS A 48 -5.15 9.48 -13.19
C LYS A 48 -6.44 9.00 -13.85
N LEU A 49 -6.98 7.91 -13.33
CA LEU A 49 -8.31 7.45 -13.69
C LEU A 49 -9.25 8.60 -13.31
N GLU A 50 -9.50 9.52 -14.23
CA GLU A 50 -10.40 10.66 -14.06
C GLU A 50 -11.83 10.20 -13.70
N SER A 51 -12.11 8.92 -13.94
CA SER A 51 -13.34 8.24 -13.57
C SER A 51 -13.52 7.99 -12.06
N ILE A 52 -12.49 8.14 -11.22
CA ILE A 52 -12.59 7.86 -9.77
C ILE A 52 -12.75 9.16 -8.98
N LYS A 53 -13.96 9.39 -8.45
CA LYS A 53 -14.20 10.44 -7.45
C LYS A 53 -13.76 9.97 -6.07
N GLN A 54 -12.80 10.68 -5.48
CA GLN A 54 -12.32 10.43 -4.12
C GLN A 54 -12.87 11.48 -3.16
N THR A 55 -13.28 11.08 -1.96
CA THR A 55 -13.81 11.98 -0.93
C THR A 55 -13.39 11.50 0.46
N LEU A 56 -13.00 12.45 1.33
CA LEU A 56 -12.65 12.19 2.72
C LEU A 56 -13.83 12.59 3.62
N HIS A 57 -14.23 11.69 4.51
CA HIS A 57 -15.25 11.97 5.53
C HIS A 57 -14.62 11.88 6.93
N PRO A 58 -14.34 13.03 7.59
CA PRO A 58 -13.88 13.06 8.97
C PRO A 58 -14.95 12.49 9.91
N VAL A 59 -14.59 11.54 10.76
CA VAL A 59 -15.50 10.92 11.73
C VAL A 59 -14.71 10.25 12.84
N ASP A 60 -15.27 10.23 14.05
CA ASP A 60 -14.73 9.48 15.17
C ASP A 60 -14.71 7.98 14.87
N LYS A 61 -13.68 7.29 15.35
CA LYS A 61 -13.48 5.86 15.09
C LYS A 61 -14.71 5.02 15.44
N ALA A 62 -15.37 5.32 16.55
CA ALA A 62 -16.55 4.60 17.02
C ALA A 62 -17.77 4.75 16.10
N ARG A 63 -17.85 5.86 15.35
CA ARG A 63 -19.03 6.22 14.54
C ARG A 63 -18.89 5.89 13.06
N LYS A 64 -17.78 5.23 12.66
CA LYS A 64 -17.53 4.84 11.26
C LYS A 64 -18.64 3.95 10.69
N SER A 65 -19.17 3.02 11.49
CA SER A 65 -20.25 2.12 11.05
C SER A 65 -21.56 2.86 10.81
N GLU A 66 -21.94 3.77 11.71
CA GLU A 66 -23.14 4.62 11.56
C GLU A 66 -23.04 5.48 10.29
N LEU A 67 -21.89 6.11 10.08
CA LEU A 67 -21.66 6.93 8.90
C LEU A 67 -21.73 6.10 7.60
N LEU A 68 -21.15 4.89 7.60
CA LEU A 68 -21.22 4.01 6.44
C LEU A 68 -22.68 3.65 6.10
N ILE A 69 -23.48 3.27 7.09
CA ILE A 69 -24.91 2.97 6.91
C ILE A 69 -25.65 4.19 6.35
N HIS A 70 -25.37 5.38 6.91
CA HIS A 70 -25.94 6.63 6.42
C HIS A 70 -25.60 6.87 4.94
N LEU A 71 -24.33 6.73 4.55
CA LEU A 71 -23.87 6.95 3.17
C LEU A 71 -24.50 5.96 2.19
N ILE A 72 -24.59 4.68 2.57
CA ILE A 72 -25.21 3.64 1.73
C ILE A 72 -26.67 3.98 1.47
N ARG A 73 -27.43 4.32 2.52
CA ARG A 73 -28.85 4.67 2.43
C ARG A 73 -29.08 5.95 1.63
N LYS A 74 -28.30 7.00 1.92
CA LYS A 74 -28.42 8.31 1.27
C LYS A 74 -28.12 8.24 -0.22
N ASN A 75 -27.06 7.53 -0.60
CA ASN A 75 -26.62 7.43 -1.99
C ASN A 75 -27.24 6.24 -2.75
N LYS A 76 -28.00 5.37 -2.07
CA LYS A 76 -28.68 4.18 -2.63
C LYS A 76 -27.72 3.26 -3.39
N TRP A 77 -26.49 3.09 -2.87
CA TRP A 77 -25.50 2.21 -3.50
C TRP A 77 -25.95 0.75 -3.44
N ARG A 78 -25.89 0.05 -4.58
CA ARG A 78 -26.35 -1.34 -4.72
C ARG A 78 -25.24 -2.36 -4.54
N GLN A 79 -24.02 -2.02 -4.95
CA GLN A 79 -22.85 -2.88 -4.85
C GLN A 79 -21.72 -2.08 -4.23
N ILE A 80 -21.20 -2.58 -3.11
CA ILE A 80 -20.25 -1.86 -2.27
C ILE A 80 -19.17 -2.85 -1.84
N LEU A 81 -17.90 -2.45 -1.95
CA LEU A 81 -16.77 -3.15 -1.37
C LEU A 81 -16.22 -2.33 -0.20
N VAL A 82 -16.27 -2.90 1.00
CA VAL A 82 -15.81 -2.24 2.24
C VAL A 82 -14.50 -2.88 2.66
N PHE A 83 -13.43 -2.09 2.68
CA PHE A 83 -12.14 -2.52 3.22
C PHE A 83 -12.05 -2.16 4.71
N SER A 84 -11.86 -3.15 5.58
CA SER A 84 -11.58 -2.97 7.01
C SER A 84 -10.17 -3.47 7.35
N ARG A 85 -9.58 -2.93 8.42
CA ARG A 85 -8.23 -3.32 8.86
C ARG A 85 -8.18 -4.75 9.42
N THR A 86 -9.23 -5.16 10.12
CA THR A 86 -9.34 -6.47 10.76
C THR A 86 -10.52 -7.21 10.16
N LYS A 87 -10.46 -8.55 10.21
CA LYS A 87 -11.66 -9.37 9.98
C LYS A 87 -12.77 -8.86 10.90
N VAL A 88 -13.93 -8.64 10.30
CA VAL A 88 -15.18 -8.40 11.00
C VAL A 88 -15.80 -9.74 11.34
#